data_AF-A0AAV1XDE6-F1
#
_entry.id   AF-A0AAV1XDE6-F1
#
_cell.length_a   1.000
_cell.length_b   1.000
_cell.length_c   1.000
_cell.angle_alpha   90.00
_cell.angle_beta   90.00
_cell.angle_gamma   90.00
#
_symmetry.space_group_name_H-M   'P 1'
#
loop_
_entity.id
_entity.type
_entity.pdbx_description
1 polymer ?
#
loop_
_entity_poly.entity_id
_entity_poly.type
_entity_poly.pdbx_seq_one_letter_code
_entity_poly.pdbx_strand_id
1 'polypeptide(L)'
;MGMNIIQLKELTPDEPKVLTLNLLKTMNPNDPENVKPSGQLTVEILYNPFKADELPENAEDDNPIEKAPDGTPAGGGLLVVIMHEAEDVEGKHHTNPYARLTFKGEERKTKVCVLLL
;
A
#
# COMPACT_ATOMS: atom_id res chain seq x y z
N MET A 1 -12.30 9.23 -5.25
CA MET A 1 -11.51 8.07 -4.80
C MET A 1 -10.42 8.64 -3.93
N GLY A 2 -10.36 8.25 -2.66
CA GLY A 2 -9.32 8.70 -1.74
C GLY A 2 -8.01 7.94 -1.96
N MET A 3 -6.87 8.60 -1.86
CA MET A 3 -5.55 8.01 -2.12
C MET A 3 -4.52 8.44 -1.07
N ASN A 4 -3.51 7.59 -0.87
CA ASN A 4 -2.33 7.89 -0.05
C ASN A 4 -1.10 7.08 -0.56
N ILE A 5 0.12 7.49 -0.19
CA ILE A 5 1.37 6.81 -0.55
C ILE A 5 2.16 6.54 0.73
N ILE A 6 2.58 5.29 0.90
CA ILE A 6 3.44 4.87 2.00
C ILE A 6 4.82 4.59 1.46
N GLN A 7 5.83 5.22 2.04
CA GLN A 7 7.22 4.99 1.66
C GLN A 7 7.74 3.74 2.39
N LEU A 8 8.05 2.68 1.65
CA LEU A 8 8.48 1.41 2.25
C LEU A 8 9.79 1.53 3.06
N LYS A 9 10.62 2.54 2.77
CA LYS A 9 11.83 2.84 3.56
C LYS A 9 11.56 3.32 4.99
N GLU A 10 10.31 3.71 5.30
CA GLU A 10 9.88 4.15 6.63
C GLU A 10 9.31 2.99 7.48
N LEU A 11 9.32 1.77 6.92
CA LEU A 11 8.94 0.54 7.61
C LEU A 11 10.19 -0.08 8.25
N THR A 12 10.06 -0.47 9.52
CA THR A 12 11.08 -1.27 10.18
C THR A 12 10.91 -2.73 9.73
N PRO A 13 11.97 -3.40 9.26
CA PRO A 13 11.91 -4.83 8.95
C PRO A 13 11.46 -5.68 10.14
N ASP A 14 10.70 -6.75 9.86
CA ASP A 14 10.20 -7.73 10.83
C ASP A 14 9.29 -7.17 11.95
N GLU A 15 8.85 -5.91 11.83
CA GLU A 15 7.98 -5.25 12.79
C GLU A 15 6.68 -4.76 12.11
N PRO A 16 5.49 -5.19 12.57
CA PRO A 16 4.24 -4.73 12.01
C PRO A 16 3.99 -3.27 12.42
N LYS A 17 3.58 -2.44 11.46
CA LYS A 17 3.28 -1.03 11.66
C LYS A 17 1.84 -0.75 11.28
N VAL A 18 1.05 -0.26 12.25
CA VAL A 18 -0.31 0.24 12.01
C VAL A 18 -0.25 1.71 11.64
N LEU A 19 -0.91 2.08 10.54
CA LEU A 19 -0.97 3.44 10.01
C LEU A 19 -2.42 3.82 9.75
N THR A 20 -2.82 4.98 10.26
CA THR A 20 -4.08 5.64 9.89
C THR A 20 -3.77 6.70 8.84
N LEU A 21 -4.27 6.50 7.62
CA LEU A 21 -4.00 7.32 6.46
C LEU A 21 -5.18 8.25 6.21
N ASN A 22 -4.93 9.55 6.24
CA ASN A 22 -5.89 10.53 5.72
C ASN A 22 -5.91 10.44 4.19
N LEU A 23 -7.08 10.17 3.64
CA LEU A 23 -7.23 10.02 2.20
C LEU A 23 -7.29 11.38 1.52
N LEU A 24 -6.48 11.55 0.48
CA LEU A 24 -6.44 12.74 -0.36
C LEU A 24 -7.21 12.48 -1.66
N LYS A 25 -7.82 13.51 -2.25
CA LYS A 25 -8.46 13.39 -3.57
C LYS A 25 -7.43 13.29 -4.69
N THR A 26 -6.34 14.03 -4.57
CA THR A 26 -5.25 14.06 -5.53
C THR A 26 -3.90 13.99 -4.84
N MET A 27 -2.88 13.50 -5.54
CA MET A 27 -1.49 13.48 -5.03
C MET A 27 -0.79 14.84 -5.15
N ASN A 28 -1.50 15.88 -5.63
CA ASN A 28 -0.95 17.21 -5.70
C ASN A 28 -1.10 17.89 -4.32
N PRO A 29 0.00 18.18 -3.61
CA PRO A 29 -0.07 18.74 -2.26
C PRO A 29 -0.71 20.13 -2.21
N ASN A 30 -0.71 20.87 -3.33
CA ASN A 30 -1.29 22.22 -3.42
C ASN A 30 -2.71 22.24 -4.01
N ASP A 31 -3.33 21.07 -4.16
CA ASP A 31 -4.67 20.99 -4.72
C ASP A 31 -5.71 21.52 -3.72
N PRO A 32 -6.53 22.53 -4.09
CA PRO A 32 -7.57 23.03 -3.21
C PRO A 32 -8.62 21.96 -2.84
N GLU A 33 -8.76 20.89 -3.64
CA GLU A 33 -9.65 19.78 -3.31
C GLU A 33 -9.18 18.95 -2.10
N ASN A 34 -7.89 18.99 -1.77
CA ASN A 34 -7.33 18.26 -0.62
C ASN A 34 -7.59 18.94 0.74
N VAL A 35 -8.21 20.12 0.75
CA VAL A 35 -8.63 20.81 1.97
C VAL A 35 -9.80 20.10 2.65
N LYS A 36 -10.64 19.38 1.88
CA LYS A 36 -11.76 18.62 2.42
C LYS A 36 -11.32 17.19 2.78
N PRO A 37 -11.58 16.72 4.01
CA PRO A 37 -11.29 15.33 4.36
C PRO A 37 -12.10 14.38 3.46
N SER A 38 -11.44 13.35 2.93
CA SER A 38 -12.03 12.37 2.00
C SER A 38 -12.10 10.97 2.60
N GLY A 39 -12.12 10.90 3.92
CA GLY A 39 -12.10 9.68 4.72
C GLY A 39 -10.72 9.31 5.24
N GLN A 40 -10.71 8.29 6.08
CA GLN A 40 -9.51 7.71 6.69
C GLN A 40 -9.46 6.22 6.41
N LEU A 41 -8.25 5.67 6.34
CA LEU A 41 -8.01 4.27 6.12
C LEU A 41 -6.97 3.76 7.12
N THR A 42 -7.33 2.76 7.92
CA THR A 42 -6.41 2.10 8.84
C THR A 42 -5.86 0.84 8.18
N VAL A 43 -4.54 0.77 8.06
CA VAL A 43 -3.81 -0.37 7.49
C VAL A 43 -2.71 -0.82 8.44
N GLU A 44 -2.44 -2.11 8.43
CA GLU A 44 -1.25 -2.68 9.06
C GLU A 44 -0.33 -3.24 7.99
N ILE A 45 0.96 -2.92 8.11
CA ILE A 45 1.96 -3.27 7.11
C ILE A 45 3.15 -3.91 7.82
N LEU A 46 3.58 -5.04 7.29
CA LEU A 46 4.76 -5.77 7.75
C LEU A 46 5.67 -6.05 6.55
N TYR A 47 6.94 -5.71 6.68
CA TYR A 47 7.97 -6.03 5.71
C TYR A 47 8.96 -7.05 6.31
N ASN A 48 8.98 -8.26 5.75
CA ASN A 48 9.90 -9.31 6.16
C ASN A 48 10.96 -9.52 5.07
N PRO A 49 12.19 -9.04 5.24
CA PRO A 49 13.26 -9.30 4.29
C PRO A 49 13.61 -10.78 4.27
N PHE A 50 13.87 -11.34 3.09
CA PHE A 50 14.36 -12.71 3.00
C PHE A 50 15.81 -12.78 3.47
N LYS A 51 16.14 -13.79 4.27
CA LYS A 51 17.53 -14.04 4.68
C LYS A 51 18.31 -14.63 3.49
N ALA A 52 19.62 -14.45 3.47
CA ALA A 52 20.48 -14.94 2.38
C ALA A 52 20.35 -16.46 2.11
N ASP A 53 20.09 -17.26 3.15
CA ASP A 53 19.86 -18.72 3.04
C ASP A 53 18.43 -19.10 2.56
N GLU A 54 17.51 -18.13 2.47
CA GLU A 54 16.12 -18.35 2.02
C GLU A 54 15.91 -17.91 0.57
N LEU A 55 16.95 -17.38 -0.07
CA LEU A 55 16.93 -17.04 -1.49
C LEU A 55 17.05 -18.35 -2.29
N PRO A 56 16.11 -18.67 -3.20
CA PRO A 56 16.25 -19.85 -4.05
C PRO A 56 17.54 -19.72 -4.87
N GLU A 57 18.39 -20.77 -4.86
CA GLU A 57 19.64 -20.87 -5.64
C GLU A 57 19.46 -20.66 -7.16
N ASN A 58 18.22 -20.63 -7.66
CA ASN A 58 17.88 -20.41 -9.06
C ASN A 58 17.36 -18.98 -9.35
N ALA A 59 17.81 -17.96 -8.61
CA ALA A 59 17.53 -16.56 -8.97
C ALA A 59 18.44 -16.02 -10.10
N GLU A 60 19.16 -16.90 -10.80
CA GLU A 60 19.80 -16.61 -12.08
C GLU A 60 18.84 -16.98 -13.22
N ASP A 61 17.79 -16.18 -13.45
CA ASP A 61 16.92 -16.38 -14.62
C ASP A 61 16.57 -15.03 -15.27
N ASP A 62 17.44 -14.66 -16.23
CA ASP A 62 17.18 -14.13 -17.59
C ASP A 62 15.99 -13.18 -17.86
N ASN A 63 15.43 -12.50 -16.86
CA ASN A 63 14.51 -11.39 -17.07
C ASN A 63 15.20 -10.06 -16.71
N PRO A 64 15.00 -8.99 -17.49
CA PRO A 64 15.48 -7.65 -17.14
C PRO A 64 14.66 -7.14 -15.94
N ILE A 65 14.96 -7.65 -14.75
CA ILE A 65 14.49 -7.09 -13.49
C ILE A 65 15.05 -5.67 -13.47
N GLU A 66 14.15 -4.69 -13.56
CA GLU A 66 14.52 -3.27 -13.47
C GLU A 66 15.54 -3.10 -12.35
N LYS A 67 16.68 -2.52 -12.70
CA LYS A 67 17.80 -2.32 -11.79
C LYS A 67 17.26 -1.66 -10.53
N ALA A 68 17.42 -2.34 -9.39
CA ALA A 68 16.90 -1.84 -8.14
C ALA A 68 17.47 -0.43 -7.88
N PRO A 69 16.64 0.55 -7.47
CA PRO A 69 17.12 1.88 -7.16
C PRO A 69 18.18 1.85 -6.05
N ASP A 70 19.10 2.81 -6.07
CA ASP A 70 20.18 2.91 -5.09
C ASP A 70 19.66 2.91 -3.65
N GLY A 71 20.25 2.05 -2.80
CA GLY A 71 19.82 1.85 -1.42
C GLY A 71 18.78 0.74 -1.20
N THR A 72 18.37 0.02 -2.26
CA THR A 72 17.57 -1.20 -2.11
C THR A 72 18.44 -2.29 -1.45
N PRO A 73 18.02 -2.90 -0.32
CA PRO A 73 18.74 -4.00 0.30
C PRO A 73 19.00 -5.14 -0.69
N ALA A 74 20.15 -5.80 -0.56
CA ALA A 74 20.45 -6.97 -1.38
C ALA A 74 19.50 -8.12 -0.98
N GLY A 75 18.47 -8.36 -1.79
CA GLY A 75 17.52 -9.47 -1.58
C GLY A 75 16.05 -9.10 -1.86
N GLY A 76 15.22 -10.13 -1.89
CA GLY A 76 13.76 -9.99 -1.90
C GLY A 76 13.17 -9.89 -0.50
N GLY A 77 11.85 -9.80 -0.40
CA GLY A 77 11.15 -9.89 0.87
C GLY A 77 9.66 -10.07 0.68
N LEU A 78 8.96 -10.39 1.76
CA LEU A 78 7.51 -10.47 1.81
C LEU A 78 6.95 -9.14 2.35
N LEU A 79 6.04 -8.54 1.59
CA LEU A 79 5.24 -7.41 2.04
C LEU A 79 3.83 -7.91 2.37
N VAL A 80 3.46 -7.82 3.64
CA VAL A 80 2.11 -8.12 4.12
C VAL A 80 1.38 -6.81 4.36
N VAL A 81 0.21 -6.65 3.75
CA VAL A 81 -0.67 -5.49 3.93
C VAL A 81 -2.04 -5.99 4.38
N ILE A 82 -2.46 -5.58 5.56
CA ILE A 82 -3.76 -5.90 6.16
C ILE A 82 -4.58 -4.61 6.17
N MET A 83 -5.74 -4.66 5.50
CA MET A 83 -6.70 -3.55 5.49
C MET A 83 -7.66 -3.77 6.66
N HIS A 84 -7.62 -2.89 7.67
CA HIS A 84 -8.49 -3.02 8.85
C HIS A 84 -9.87 -2.43 8.58
N GLU A 85 -9.92 -1.12 8.37
CA GLU A 85 -11.17 -0.39 8.18
C GLU A 85 -10.96 0.93 7.45
N ALA A 86 -12.06 1.50 6.98
CA ALA A 86 -12.10 2.83 6.41
C ALA A 86 -13.31 3.59 6.95
N GLU A 87 -13.10 4.84 7.33
CA GLU A 87 -14.11 5.69 7.95
C GLU A 87 -14.33 6.97 7.13
N ASP A 88 -15.54 7.52 7.19
CA ASP A 88 -15.93 8.78 6.55
C ASP A 88 -15.55 8.87 5.05
N VAL A 89 -15.53 7.73 4.37
CA VAL A 89 -15.13 7.63 2.96
C VAL A 89 -16.18 8.32 2.09
N GLU A 90 -15.75 9.35 1.35
CA GLU A 90 -16.66 10.14 0.51
C GLU A 90 -17.29 9.26 -0.60
N GLY A 91 -18.62 9.31 -0.70
CA GLY A 91 -19.39 8.64 -1.74
C GLY A 91 -20.65 9.43 -2.09
N LYS A 92 -21.04 9.46 -3.37
CA LYS A 92 -22.17 10.27 -3.83
C LYS A 92 -23.51 9.61 -3.51
N HIS A 93 -23.74 8.36 -3.92
CA HIS A 93 -24.97 7.59 -3.73
C HIS A 93 -24.61 6.10 -3.77
N HIS A 94 -25.19 5.28 -2.87
CA HIS A 94 -25.00 3.82 -2.81
C HIS A 94 -23.54 3.39 -3.03
N THR A 95 -22.70 3.74 -2.06
CA THR A 95 -21.26 3.53 -2.19
C THR A 95 -20.91 2.06 -1.98
N ASN A 96 -20.13 1.52 -2.90
CA ASN A 96 -19.57 0.17 -2.88
C ASN A 96 -18.04 0.29 -2.71
N PRO A 97 -17.54 0.72 -1.53
CA PRO A 97 -16.13 0.99 -1.35
C PRO A 97 -15.30 -0.30 -1.45
N TYR A 98 -14.11 -0.17 -2.01
CA TYR A 98 -13.07 -1.20 -1.99
C TYR A 98 -11.71 -0.52 -1.87
N ALA A 99 -10.75 -1.22 -1.26
CA ALA A 99 -9.38 -0.76 -1.23
C ALA A 99 -8.62 -1.29 -2.44
N ARG A 100 -7.66 -0.49 -2.91
CA ARG A 100 -6.80 -0.82 -4.05
C ARG A 100 -5.35 -0.55 -3.67
N LEU A 101 -4.53 -1.59 -3.76
CA LEU A 101 -3.10 -1.53 -3.53
C LEU A 101 -2.37 -1.59 -4.87
N THR A 102 -1.39 -0.71 -5.07
CA THR A 102 -0.51 -0.72 -6.23
C THR A 102 0.94 -0.85 -5.75
N PHE A 103 1.63 -1.91 -6.17
CA PHE A 103 3.03 -2.15 -5.82
C PHE A 103 3.80 -2.57 -7.07
N LYS A 104 4.82 -1.79 -7.46
CA LYS A 104 5.63 -2.02 -8.67
C LYS A 104 4.81 -2.32 -9.94
N GLY A 105 3.69 -1.62 -10.12
CA GLY A 105 2.79 -1.83 -11.26
C GLY A 105 1.79 -2.98 -11.12
N GLU A 106 1.94 -3.87 -10.12
CA GLU A 106 0.91 -4.86 -9.78
C GLU A 106 -0.22 -4.20 -8.99
N GLU A 107 -1.46 -4.47 -9.37
CA GLU A 107 -2.65 -3.97 -8.70
C GLU A 107 -3.41 -5.10 -8.01
N ARG A 108 -3.74 -4.93 -6.72
CA ARG A 108 -4.66 -5.81 -5.98
C ARG A 108 -5.83 -5.01 -5.42
N LYS A 109 -7.00 -5.64 -5.36
CA LYS A 109 -8.23 -5.04 -4.84
C LYS A 109 -8.86 -5.94 -3.78
N THR A 110 -9.45 -5.34 -2.75
CA THR A 110 -10.31 -6.07 -1.82
C THR A 110 -11.65 -6.39 -2.47
N LYS A 111 -12.43 -7.26 -1.82
CA LYS A 111 -13.86 -7.35 -2.11
C LYS A 111 -14.51 -6.00 -1.81
N VAL A 112 -15.56 -5.70 -2.57
CA VAL A 112 -16.43 -4.56 -2.32
C VAL A 112 -17.11 -4.75 -0.96
N CYS A 113 -16.99 -3.76 -0.09
CA CYS A 113 -17.77 -3.69 1.12
C CYS A 113 -19.15 -3.13 0.79
N VAL A 114 -20.20 -3.80 1.22
CA VAL A 114 -21.55 -3.25 1.16
C VAL A 114 -21.74 -2.44 2.43
N LEU A 115 -21.88 -1.11 2.28
CA LEU A 115 -22.35 -0.26 3.38
C LEU A 115 -23.80 -0.64 3.68
N LEU A 116 -24.02 -1.33 4.79
CA LEU A 116 -25.35 -1.43 5.41
C LEU A 116 -25.67 -0.03 5.96
N LEU A 117 -26.45 0.73 5.20
CA LEU A 117 -27.05 2.00 5.61
C LEU A 117 -28.25 1.76 6.54
#